data_AF-A0A4Q3KFV6-F1
#
_entry.id   AF-A0A4Q3KFV6-F1
#
_cell.length_a   1.000
_cell.length_b   1.000
_cell.length_c   1.000
_cell.angle_alpha   90.00
_cell.angle_beta   90.00
_cell.angle_gamma   90.00
#
_symmetry.space_group_name_H-M   'P 1'
#
loop_
_entity.id
_entity.type
_entity.pdbx_description
1 polymer ?
#
loop_
_entity_poly.entity_id
_entity_poly.type
_entity_poly.pdbx_seq_one_letter_code
_entity_poly.pdbx_strand_id
1 'polypeptide(L)'
;MNWTIALSVLAAIVLVWCLIPSLWVLTLPGVPIEHRRAAAQSFGRASLRGLIILPADILAPLVVPFALLGCKWESENLPRWARWWDNDVNLNGDAGLTWSRNPVTGLDGPDPVPLEDTPEVRGLCYWLTGHHPRSFLARWMWIGFRNRASALAVSLGHPADYSKPVQEWGDPPISREREGWHLTEHNGAYQLFATKRLGPLCWRFNYGNKVGFTWFKRPMMPVVCITFSLLAWKGKTEAAVN
;
A
#
# COMPACT_ATOMS: atom_id res chain seq x y z
N MET A 1 -31.31 1.57 -18.98
CA MET A 1 -30.02 0.83 -19.02
C MET A 1 -30.16 -0.39 -18.12
N ASN A 2 -30.03 -1.59 -18.68
CA ASN A 2 -30.39 -2.84 -17.99
C ASN A 2 -29.33 -3.16 -16.93
N TRP A 3 -29.71 -3.33 -15.65
CA TRP A 3 -28.77 -3.56 -14.54
C TRP A 3 -27.81 -4.72 -14.81
N THR A 4 -28.28 -5.76 -15.50
CA THR A 4 -27.47 -6.89 -15.94
C THR A 4 -26.31 -6.48 -16.85
N ILE A 5 -26.54 -5.54 -17.78
CA ILE A 5 -25.48 -5.05 -18.68
C ILE A 5 -24.43 -4.27 -17.86
N ALA A 6 -24.88 -3.41 -16.95
CA ALA A 6 -23.98 -2.65 -16.10
C ALA A 6 -23.11 -3.55 -15.19
N LEU A 7 -23.72 -4.57 -14.58
CA LEU A 7 -23.00 -5.55 -13.76
C LEU A 7 -22.02 -6.39 -14.58
N SER A 8 -22.40 -6.83 -15.78
CA SER A 8 -21.50 -7.58 -16.67
C SER A 8 -20.31 -6.74 -17.12
N VAL A 9 -20.52 -5.46 -17.44
CA VAL A 9 -19.42 -4.53 -17.78
C VAL A 9 -18.50 -4.32 -16.59
N LEU A 10 -19.04 -4.12 -15.39
CA LEU A 10 -18.24 -3.98 -14.18
C LEU A 10 -17.42 -5.25 -13.89
N ALA A 11 -18.04 -6.43 -14.00
CA ALA A 11 -17.36 -7.70 -13.83
C ALA A 11 -16.23 -7.88 -14.85
N ALA A 12 -16.45 -7.52 -16.12
CA ALA A 12 -15.43 -7.57 -17.16
C ALA A 12 -14.25 -6.62 -16.84
N ILE A 13 -14.52 -5.39 -16.38
CA ILE A 13 -13.47 -4.45 -15.97
C ILE A 13 -12.65 -5.02 -14.82
N VAL A 14 -13.31 -5.59 -13.80
CA VAL A 14 -12.65 -6.20 -12.65
C VAL A 14 -11.81 -7.41 -13.08
N LEU A 15 -12.32 -8.26 -13.96
CA LEU A 15 -11.57 -9.39 -14.50
C LEU A 15 -10.32 -8.94 -15.26
N VAL A 16 -10.47 -7.95 -16.15
CA VAL A 16 -9.33 -7.39 -16.90
C VAL A 16 -8.30 -6.78 -15.94
N TRP A 17 -8.73 -6.02 -14.93
CA TRP A 17 -7.85 -5.48 -13.88
C TRP A 17 -7.05 -6.61 -13.20
N CYS A 18 -7.71 -7.70 -12.83
CA CYS A 18 -7.06 -8.82 -12.15
C CYS A 18 -6.14 -9.64 -13.06
N LEU A 19 -6.39 -9.64 -14.37
CA LEU A 19 -5.63 -10.43 -15.35
C LEU A 19 -4.36 -9.71 -15.83
N ILE A 20 -4.41 -8.39 -16.03
CA ILE A 20 -3.27 -7.60 -16.56
C ILE A 20 -1.95 -7.88 -15.82
N PRO A 21 -1.88 -7.84 -14.47
CA PRO A 21 -0.65 -8.12 -13.73
C PRO A 21 -0.12 -9.53 -13.98
N SER A 22 -1.03 -10.51 -13.97
CA SER A 22 -0.71 -11.93 -14.15
C SER A 22 -0.22 -12.23 -15.57
N LEU A 23 -0.71 -11.51 -16.57
CA LEU A 23 -0.24 -11.62 -17.95
C LEU A 23 1.07 -10.86 -18.17
N TRP A 24 1.22 -9.68 -17.58
CA TRP A 24 2.42 -8.86 -17.71
C TRP A 24 3.64 -9.57 -17.12
N VAL A 25 3.52 -10.18 -15.95
CA VAL A 25 4.66 -10.87 -15.33
C VAL A 25 5.19 -12.03 -16.17
N LEU A 26 4.35 -12.64 -17.01
CA LEU A 26 4.76 -13.71 -17.94
C LEU A 26 5.67 -13.21 -19.06
N THR A 27 5.72 -11.90 -19.32
CA THR A 27 6.53 -11.31 -20.39
C THR A 27 7.77 -10.55 -19.89
N LEU A 28 8.02 -10.52 -18.58
CA LEU A 28 9.19 -9.80 -18.04
C LEU A 28 10.52 -10.43 -18.48
N PRO A 29 11.45 -9.64 -19.05
CA PRO A 29 12.75 -10.14 -19.47
C PRO A 29 13.65 -10.44 -18.25
N GLY A 30 14.56 -11.39 -18.39
CA GLY A 30 15.53 -11.73 -17.34
C GLY A 30 14.95 -12.51 -16.15
N VAL A 31 13.64 -12.77 -16.11
CA VAL A 31 12.98 -13.57 -15.07
C VAL A 31 12.84 -15.02 -15.53
N PRO A 32 13.36 -16.01 -14.77
CA PRO A 32 13.18 -17.42 -15.11
C PRO A 32 11.70 -17.78 -15.25
N ILE A 33 11.39 -18.71 -16.16
CA ILE A 33 9.99 -19.04 -16.50
C ILE A 33 9.20 -19.57 -15.30
N GLU A 34 9.86 -20.29 -14.39
CA GLU A 34 9.28 -20.81 -13.15
C GLU A 34 8.81 -19.66 -12.25
N HIS A 35 9.65 -18.64 -12.06
CA HIS A 35 9.30 -17.44 -11.29
C HIS A 35 8.19 -16.62 -11.96
N ARG A 36 8.20 -16.49 -13.29
CA ARG A 36 7.11 -15.81 -14.02
C ARG A 36 5.75 -16.51 -13.80
N ARG A 37 5.71 -17.84 -13.88
CA ARG A 37 4.50 -18.63 -13.62
C ARG A 37 4.06 -18.55 -12.17
N ALA A 38 4.99 -18.68 -11.23
CA ALA A 38 4.72 -18.57 -9.80
C ALA A 38 4.21 -17.17 -9.42
N ALA A 39 4.79 -16.12 -9.99
CA ALA A 39 4.34 -14.75 -9.80
C ALA A 39 2.93 -14.53 -10.35
N ALA A 40 2.62 -15.04 -11.55
CA ALA A 40 1.27 -14.95 -12.12
C ALA A 40 0.22 -15.64 -11.22
N GLN A 41 0.55 -16.80 -10.64
CA GLN A 41 -0.31 -17.47 -9.67
C GLN A 41 -0.44 -16.68 -8.36
N SER A 42 0.67 -16.12 -7.86
CA SER A 42 0.68 -15.25 -6.68
C SER A 42 -0.20 -14.02 -6.90
N PHE A 43 -0.15 -13.41 -8.10
CA PHE A 43 -0.98 -12.26 -8.46
C PHE A 43 -2.43 -12.64 -8.55
N GLY A 44 -2.80 -13.78 -9.14
CA GLY A 44 -4.18 -14.28 -9.11
C GLY A 44 -4.73 -14.42 -7.68
N ARG A 45 -3.94 -14.96 -6.75
CA ARG A 45 -4.32 -15.04 -5.31
C ARG A 45 -4.45 -13.66 -4.67
N ALA A 46 -3.53 -12.75 -4.96
CA ALA A 46 -3.59 -11.37 -4.49
C ALA A 46 -4.83 -10.65 -5.04
N SER A 47 -5.20 -10.86 -6.31
CA SER A 47 -6.42 -10.32 -6.94
C SER A 47 -7.66 -10.72 -6.15
N LEU A 48 -7.83 -12.02 -5.85
CA LEU A 48 -8.99 -12.51 -5.09
C LEU A 48 -9.10 -11.85 -3.72
N ARG A 49 -7.98 -11.69 -3.01
CA ARG A 49 -7.94 -10.97 -1.72
C ARG A 49 -8.19 -9.47 -1.89
N GLY A 50 -7.67 -8.88 -2.96
CA GLY A 50 -7.92 -7.50 -3.36
C GLY A 50 -9.39 -7.20 -3.57
N LEU A 51 -10.16 -8.14 -4.13
CA LEU A 51 -11.62 -8.01 -4.27
C LEU A 51 -12.35 -7.96 -2.92
N ILE A 52 -11.82 -8.62 -1.89
CA ILE A 52 -12.35 -8.54 -0.53
C ILE A 52 -12.03 -7.17 0.10
N ILE A 53 -10.87 -6.60 -0.21
CA ILE A 53 -10.43 -5.29 0.30
C ILE A 53 -11.17 -4.14 -0.39
N LEU A 54 -11.49 -4.29 -1.68
CA LEU A 54 -12.02 -3.23 -2.54
C LEU A 54 -13.25 -2.50 -1.95
N PRO A 55 -14.28 -3.18 -1.40
CA PRO A 55 -15.40 -2.49 -0.77
C PRO A 55 -14.97 -1.62 0.41
N ALA A 56 -14.07 -2.11 1.26
CA ALA A 56 -13.53 -1.32 2.37
C ALA A 56 -12.73 -0.11 1.83
N ASP A 57 -11.85 -0.32 0.84
CA ASP A 57 -11.05 0.75 0.25
C ASP A 57 -11.94 1.87 -0.38
N ILE A 58 -13.00 1.50 -1.11
CA ILE A 58 -13.94 2.45 -1.71
C ILE A 58 -14.76 3.20 -0.65
N LEU A 59 -15.21 2.49 0.40
CA LEU A 59 -16.08 3.07 1.43
C LEU A 59 -15.33 3.87 2.49
N ALA A 60 -14.01 3.77 2.59
CA ALA A 60 -13.24 4.42 3.65
C ALA A 60 -13.50 5.94 3.77
N PRO A 61 -13.54 6.75 2.68
CA PRO A 61 -13.83 8.17 2.79
C PRO A 61 -15.17 8.49 3.47
N LEU A 62 -16.15 7.59 3.34
CA LEU A 62 -17.50 7.73 3.89
C LEU A 62 -17.61 7.15 5.30
N VAL A 63 -17.03 5.98 5.56
CA VAL A 63 -17.20 5.27 6.84
C VAL A 63 -16.26 5.77 7.93
N VAL A 64 -15.01 6.06 7.57
CA VAL A 64 -13.98 6.54 8.51
C VAL A 64 -14.40 7.78 9.30
N PRO A 65 -14.98 8.85 8.73
CA PRO A 65 -15.35 10.03 9.52
C PRO A 65 -16.37 9.69 10.61
N PHE A 66 -17.32 8.78 10.37
CA PHE A 66 -18.23 8.30 11.42
C PHE A 66 -17.52 7.49 12.49
N ALA A 67 -16.56 6.63 12.10
CA ALA A 67 -15.75 5.89 13.07
C ALA A 67 -14.91 6.83 13.95
N LEU A 68 -14.37 7.91 13.37
CA LEU A 68 -13.57 8.90 14.07
C LEU A 68 -14.35 9.71 15.11
N LEU A 69 -15.67 9.85 14.98
CA LEU A 69 -16.51 10.47 16.01
C LEU A 69 -16.45 9.72 17.35
N GLY A 70 -16.13 8.42 17.32
CA GLY A 70 -15.92 7.59 18.51
C GLY A 70 -14.48 7.58 19.04
N CYS A 71 -13.54 8.28 18.40
CA CYS A 71 -12.14 8.31 18.78
C CYS A 71 -11.84 9.49 19.71
N LYS A 72 -11.00 9.26 20.72
CA LYS A 72 -10.44 10.30 21.58
C LYS A 72 -9.14 10.83 20.98
N TRP A 73 -8.59 11.89 21.56
CA TRP A 73 -7.29 12.43 21.15
C TRP A 73 -6.18 11.37 21.25
N GLU A 74 -6.21 10.57 22.31
CA GLU A 74 -5.23 9.53 22.64
C GLU A 74 -5.45 8.22 21.85
N SER A 75 -6.49 8.15 21.00
CA SER A 75 -6.76 6.94 20.21
C SER A 75 -5.63 6.67 19.21
N GLU A 76 -5.04 5.48 19.26
CA GLU A 76 -4.09 4.96 18.25
C GLU A 76 -4.77 4.18 17.12
N ASN A 77 -6.07 4.00 17.27
CA ASN A 77 -6.78 2.87 16.73
C ASN A 77 -8.27 3.18 16.58
N LEU A 78 -8.89 2.77 15.47
CA LEU A 78 -10.32 2.94 15.25
C LEU A 78 -11.14 2.08 16.24
N PRO A 79 -12.43 2.38 16.45
CA PRO A 79 -13.32 1.51 17.21
C PRO A 79 -13.34 0.08 16.64
N ARG A 80 -13.58 -0.92 17.49
CA ARG A 80 -13.51 -2.35 17.13
C ARG A 80 -14.29 -2.70 15.85
N TRP A 81 -15.48 -2.15 15.68
CA TRP A 81 -16.33 -2.40 14.50
C TRP A 81 -15.76 -1.83 13.19
N ALA A 82 -14.85 -0.85 13.28
CA ALA A 82 -14.24 -0.17 12.14
C ALA A 82 -12.78 -0.57 11.91
N ARG A 83 -12.26 -1.60 12.59
CA ARG A 83 -10.82 -1.96 12.57
C ARG A 83 -10.26 -2.39 11.22
N TRP A 84 -11.07 -2.97 10.36
CA TRP A 84 -10.70 -3.22 8.96
C TRP A 84 -10.35 -1.97 8.15
N TRP A 85 -10.85 -0.77 8.50
CA TRP A 85 -10.48 0.49 7.86
C TRP A 85 -9.26 1.16 8.48
N ASP A 86 -8.76 0.59 9.57
CA ASP A 86 -7.62 1.13 10.28
C ASP A 86 -6.35 1.03 9.44
N ASN A 87 -5.33 1.69 9.94
CA ASN A 87 -4.01 1.61 9.38
C ASN A 87 -3.25 0.37 9.87
N ASP A 88 -2.31 -0.13 9.07
CA ASP A 88 -1.43 -1.23 9.49
C ASP A 88 -0.40 -0.83 10.56
N VAL A 89 -0.16 0.47 10.71
CA VAL A 89 0.74 1.06 11.69
C VAL A 89 -0.07 1.75 12.80
N ASN A 90 -0.78 2.83 12.47
CA ASN A 90 -1.47 3.68 13.44
C ASN A 90 -2.46 4.60 12.70
N LEU A 91 -3.63 4.87 13.29
CA LEU A 91 -4.59 5.80 12.68
C LEU A 91 -4.05 7.24 12.61
N ASN A 92 -3.06 7.57 13.43
CA ASN A 92 -2.40 8.88 13.51
C ASN A 92 -1.30 9.06 12.48
N GLY A 93 -1.10 8.08 11.58
CA GLY A 93 -0.03 8.12 10.60
C GLY A 93 1.20 7.31 10.98
N ASP A 94 2.14 7.29 10.06
CA ASP A 94 3.47 6.71 10.24
C ASP A 94 4.51 7.79 10.54
N ALA A 95 4.12 8.99 11.00
CA ALA A 95 5.07 10.06 11.26
C ALA A 95 5.50 10.09 12.73
N GLY A 96 6.82 10.14 12.94
CA GLY A 96 7.45 9.90 14.26
C GLY A 96 8.18 8.56 14.35
N LEU A 97 8.71 8.05 13.22
CA LEU A 97 9.34 6.73 13.04
C LEU A 97 10.61 6.48 13.88
N THR A 98 10.65 6.83 15.16
CA THR A 98 11.35 5.94 16.08
C THR A 98 10.56 4.65 16.14
N TRP A 99 11.23 3.57 15.78
CA TRP A 99 10.72 2.22 15.94
C TRP A 99 11.31 1.69 17.22
N SER A 100 10.49 1.57 18.24
CA SER A 100 10.91 0.91 19.47
C SER A 100 10.45 -0.53 19.47
N ARG A 101 11.26 -1.38 20.06
CA ARG A 101 10.88 -2.77 20.28
C ARG A 101 9.73 -2.79 21.27
N ASN A 102 8.58 -3.30 20.85
CA ASN A 102 7.46 -3.48 21.76
C ASN A 102 7.86 -4.54 22.80
N PRO A 103 7.88 -4.21 24.10
CA PRO A 103 8.33 -5.13 25.14
C PRO A 103 7.37 -6.32 25.36
N VAL A 104 6.12 -6.21 24.91
CA VAL A 104 5.08 -7.23 25.04
C VAL A 104 5.11 -8.22 23.88
N THR A 105 5.19 -7.72 22.64
CA THR A 105 5.18 -8.58 21.45
C THR A 105 6.57 -8.98 20.99
N GLY A 106 7.61 -8.29 21.48
CA GLY A 106 8.99 -8.47 21.04
C GLY A 106 9.27 -8.00 19.61
N LEU A 107 8.26 -7.44 18.93
CA LEU A 107 8.33 -6.93 17.56
C LEU A 107 8.58 -5.42 17.57
N ASP A 108 9.38 -4.94 16.64
CA ASP A 108 9.57 -3.50 16.45
C ASP A 108 8.29 -2.89 15.89
N GLY A 109 7.83 -1.82 16.55
CA GLY A 109 6.65 -1.07 16.18
C GLY A 109 6.94 0.42 16.15
N PRO A 110 6.20 1.19 15.35
CA PRO A 110 6.32 2.64 15.36
C PRO A 110 5.82 3.19 16.69
N ASP A 111 6.55 4.17 17.22
CA ASP A 111 6.14 4.87 18.44
C ASP A 111 4.84 5.66 18.23
N PRO A 112 4.01 5.82 19.27
CA PRO A 112 2.83 6.66 19.20
C PRO A 112 3.22 8.12 18.87
N VAL A 113 2.41 8.79 18.06
CA VAL A 113 2.55 10.24 17.84
C VAL A 113 2.45 10.95 19.20
N PRO A 114 3.27 11.95 19.52
CA PRO A 114 3.13 12.66 20.79
C PRO A 114 1.72 13.28 21.00
N LEU A 115 1.36 13.54 22.26
CA LEU A 115 0.03 14.07 22.62
C LEU A 115 0.00 15.60 22.60
N GLU A 116 1.15 16.22 22.86
CA GLU A 116 1.33 17.66 22.92
C GLU A 116 1.14 18.31 21.53
N ASP A 117 0.36 19.39 21.50
CA ASP A 117 0.10 20.11 20.27
C ASP A 117 1.14 21.22 20.06
N THR A 118 2.34 20.82 19.63
CA THR A 118 3.46 21.73 19.34
C THR A 118 3.70 21.87 17.83
N PRO A 119 4.35 22.97 17.38
CA PRO A 119 4.75 23.13 15.97
C PRO A 119 5.58 21.95 15.44
N GLU A 120 6.45 21.38 16.27
CA GLU A 120 7.31 20.25 15.93
C GLU A 120 6.46 18.99 15.65
N VAL A 121 5.47 18.70 16.50
CA VAL A 121 4.59 17.54 16.33
C VAL A 121 3.64 17.75 15.14
N ARG A 122 3.13 18.96 14.91
CA ARG A 122 2.38 19.29 13.68
C ARG A 122 3.25 19.11 12.42
N GLY A 123 4.55 19.37 12.54
CA GLY A 123 5.54 19.14 11.49
C GLY A 123 5.66 17.67 11.06
N LEU A 124 5.26 16.72 11.92
CA LEU A 124 5.20 15.30 11.58
C LEU A 124 4.12 15.00 10.52
N CYS A 125 3.05 15.79 10.43
CA CYS A 125 1.89 15.52 9.56
C CYS A 125 2.15 15.86 8.09
N TYR A 126 3.06 15.13 7.44
CA TYR A 126 3.49 15.38 6.06
C TYR A 126 2.40 15.10 5.00
N TRP A 127 1.28 14.48 5.37
CA TRP A 127 0.13 14.26 4.49
C TRP A 127 -0.93 15.36 4.58
N LEU A 128 -0.87 16.20 5.63
CA LEU A 128 -1.76 17.35 5.80
C LEU A 128 -1.03 18.44 6.60
N THR A 129 -0.20 19.21 5.89
CA THR A 129 0.69 20.23 6.47
C THR A 129 -0.06 21.20 7.39
N GLY A 130 0.52 21.47 8.57
CA GLY A 130 -0.01 22.41 9.55
C GLY A 130 -1.03 21.81 10.52
N HIS A 131 -1.44 20.56 10.31
CA HIS A 131 -2.33 19.84 11.22
C HIS A 131 -1.55 18.95 12.18
N HIS A 132 -2.08 18.76 13.38
CA HIS A 132 -1.60 17.71 14.28
C HIS A 132 -2.00 16.34 13.71
N PRO A 133 -1.13 15.30 13.70
CA PRO A 133 -1.50 13.99 13.17
C PRO A 133 -2.71 13.34 13.87
N ARG A 134 -2.92 13.67 15.15
CA ARG A 134 -4.09 13.24 15.95
C ARG A 134 -5.38 14.04 15.68
N SER A 135 -5.31 15.12 14.91
CA SER A 135 -6.51 15.89 14.58
C SER A 135 -7.49 15.08 13.73
N PHE A 136 -8.79 15.34 13.87
CA PHE A 136 -9.83 14.65 13.11
C PHE A 136 -9.55 14.67 11.61
N LEU A 137 -9.23 15.86 11.07
CA LEU A 137 -8.98 16.02 9.64
C LEU A 137 -7.71 15.28 9.19
N ALA A 138 -6.62 15.32 9.96
CA ALA A 138 -5.41 14.57 9.63
C ALA A 138 -5.66 13.06 9.59
N ARG A 139 -6.40 12.53 10.57
CA ARG A 139 -6.79 11.11 10.62
C ARG A 139 -7.67 10.73 9.44
N TRP A 140 -8.68 11.55 9.13
CA TRP A 140 -9.57 11.30 8.00
C TRP A 140 -8.81 11.33 6.67
N MET A 141 -7.89 12.30 6.47
CA MET A 141 -7.04 12.33 5.28
C MET A 141 -6.11 11.11 5.21
N TRP A 142 -5.58 10.65 6.35
CA TRP A 142 -4.72 9.49 6.42
C TRP A 142 -5.45 8.18 6.07
N ILE A 143 -6.38 7.74 6.91
CA ILE A 143 -7.06 6.42 6.75
C ILE A 143 -8.31 6.48 5.86
N GLY A 144 -8.89 7.65 5.62
CA GLY A 144 -10.03 7.83 4.72
C GLY A 144 -9.64 7.97 3.26
N PHE A 145 -8.46 8.52 2.95
CA PHE A 145 -8.05 8.76 1.56
C PHE A 145 -6.71 8.14 1.17
N ARG A 146 -5.70 8.20 2.04
CA ARG A 146 -4.32 7.88 1.67
C ARG A 146 -3.93 6.41 1.89
N ASN A 147 -4.17 5.88 3.08
CA ASN A 147 -3.72 4.54 3.51
C ASN A 147 -4.90 3.68 4.01
N ARG A 148 -5.95 3.69 3.19
CA ARG A 148 -7.26 3.10 3.43
C ARG A 148 -7.18 1.58 3.57
N ALA A 149 -7.89 1.05 4.57
CA ALA A 149 -8.07 -0.39 4.79
C ALA A 149 -6.76 -1.21 4.78
N SER A 150 -5.64 -0.59 5.17
CA SER A 150 -4.34 -1.25 5.18
C SER A 150 -4.25 -2.32 6.25
N ALA A 151 -4.95 -2.16 7.39
CA ALA A 151 -5.11 -3.23 8.38
C ALA A 151 -5.76 -4.49 7.77
N LEU A 152 -6.83 -4.32 6.98
CA LEU A 152 -7.46 -5.44 6.28
C LEU A 152 -6.48 -6.07 5.25
N ALA A 153 -5.75 -5.24 4.51
CA ALA A 153 -4.75 -5.72 3.55
C ALA A 153 -3.63 -6.54 4.22
N VAL A 154 -3.23 -6.21 5.45
CA VAL A 154 -2.26 -6.98 6.25
C VAL A 154 -2.86 -8.28 6.74
N SER A 155 -4.11 -8.25 7.24
CA SER A 155 -4.79 -9.45 7.74
C SER A 155 -5.00 -10.52 6.67
N LEU A 156 -5.15 -10.10 5.40
CA LEU A 156 -5.24 -10.95 4.23
C LEU A 156 -3.87 -11.18 3.55
N GLY A 157 -2.79 -10.66 4.15
CA GLY A 157 -1.44 -10.69 3.61
C GLY A 157 -0.82 -12.08 3.59
N HIS A 158 0.47 -12.12 3.28
CA HIS A 158 1.27 -13.34 3.27
C HIS A 158 2.35 -13.29 4.36
N PRO A 159 2.54 -14.34 5.16
CA PRO A 159 3.52 -14.32 6.24
C PRO A 159 4.95 -14.24 5.69
N ALA A 160 5.76 -13.38 6.31
CA ALA A 160 7.19 -13.33 6.05
C ALA A 160 7.89 -14.51 6.73
N ASP A 161 8.84 -15.12 6.03
CA ASP A 161 9.75 -16.12 6.59
C ASP A 161 11.19 -15.61 6.50
N TYR A 162 11.74 -15.11 7.60
CA TYR A 162 13.09 -14.53 7.64
C TYR A 162 14.23 -15.55 7.51
N SER A 163 13.91 -16.85 7.48
CA SER A 163 14.90 -17.87 7.12
C SER A 163 15.14 -17.93 5.61
N LYS A 164 14.26 -17.32 4.80
CA LYS A 164 14.36 -17.27 3.34
C LYS A 164 14.90 -15.92 2.85
N PRO A 165 15.70 -15.90 1.78
CA PRO A 165 16.16 -14.66 1.18
C PRO A 165 15.03 -13.98 0.39
N VAL A 166 15.19 -12.68 0.16
CA VAL A 166 14.42 -11.96 -0.86
C VAL A 166 15.13 -12.15 -2.20
N GLN A 167 14.40 -12.58 -3.23
CA GLN A 167 14.90 -12.65 -4.60
C GLN A 167 14.39 -11.47 -5.41
N GLU A 168 15.20 -10.96 -6.34
CA GLU A 168 14.96 -9.69 -7.03
C GLU A 168 15.33 -9.80 -8.51
N TRP A 169 14.49 -9.24 -9.39
CA TRP A 169 14.74 -9.12 -10.83
C TRP A 169 14.30 -7.75 -11.36
N GLY A 170 15.04 -7.20 -12.32
CA GLY A 170 14.78 -5.88 -12.89
C GLY A 170 15.69 -4.82 -12.27
N ASP A 171 15.16 -3.63 -12.04
CA ASP A 171 15.88 -2.47 -11.51
C ASP A 171 15.46 -2.15 -10.06
N PRO A 172 16.23 -2.52 -9.02
CA PRO A 172 15.89 -2.20 -7.63
C PRO A 172 15.69 -0.70 -7.30
N PRO A 173 16.45 0.26 -7.86
CA PRO A 173 16.34 1.68 -7.45
C PRO A 173 15.17 2.42 -8.12
N ILE A 174 14.11 1.73 -8.55
CA ILE A 174 12.95 2.36 -9.18
C ILE A 174 12.12 3.16 -8.18
N SER A 175 11.67 4.33 -8.61
CA SER A 175 10.95 5.27 -7.75
C SER A 175 10.18 6.29 -8.60
N ARG A 176 9.67 7.35 -7.96
CA ARG A 176 9.09 8.50 -8.67
C ARG A 176 10.15 9.35 -9.39
N GLU A 177 11.42 8.96 -9.32
CA GLU A 177 12.56 9.65 -9.88
C GLU A 177 13.26 8.84 -10.99
N ARG A 178 12.97 7.53 -11.06
CA ARG A 178 13.58 6.60 -12.00
C ARG A 178 12.53 5.63 -12.51
N GLU A 179 12.39 5.57 -13.84
CA GLU A 179 11.49 4.62 -14.51
C GLU A 179 12.06 3.21 -14.44
N GLY A 180 11.19 2.22 -14.52
CA GLY A 180 11.57 0.82 -14.60
C GLY A 180 10.56 -0.08 -13.92
N TRP A 181 10.96 -1.33 -13.72
CA TRP A 181 10.18 -2.33 -13.01
C TRP A 181 11.10 -3.18 -12.14
N HIS A 182 10.55 -3.70 -11.06
CA HIS A 182 11.23 -4.53 -10.09
C HIS A 182 10.24 -5.61 -9.64
N LEU A 183 10.62 -6.87 -9.87
CA LEU A 183 9.92 -8.02 -9.36
C LEU A 183 10.69 -8.53 -8.15
N THR A 184 10.02 -8.62 -7.01
CA THR A 184 10.58 -9.24 -5.80
C THR A 184 9.79 -10.46 -5.39
N GLU A 185 10.48 -11.44 -4.81
CA GLU A 185 9.90 -12.66 -4.26
C GLU A 185 10.39 -12.86 -2.83
N HIS A 186 9.47 -13.28 -1.96
CA HIS A 186 9.79 -13.75 -0.62
C HIS A 186 8.79 -14.80 -0.18
N ASN A 187 9.29 -15.97 0.23
CA ASN A 187 8.48 -17.06 0.77
C ASN A 187 7.27 -17.45 -0.11
N GLY A 188 7.45 -17.48 -1.43
CA GLY A 188 6.44 -17.81 -2.42
C GLY A 188 5.44 -16.67 -2.71
N ALA A 189 5.63 -15.49 -2.13
CA ALA A 189 4.85 -14.29 -2.43
C ALA A 189 5.65 -13.35 -3.33
N TYR A 190 4.99 -12.77 -4.32
CA TYR A 190 5.61 -11.88 -5.29
C TYR A 190 5.07 -10.45 -5.19
N GLN A 191 5.92 -9.47 -5.48
CA GLN A 191 5.56 -8.07 -5.70
C GLN A 191 6.11 -7.61 -7.05
N LEU A 192 5.26 -7.06 -7.92
CA LEU A 192 5.71 -6.29 -9.08
C LEU A 192 5.49 -4.80 -8.81
N PHE A 193 6.56 -4.04 -8.73
CA PHE A 193 6.54 -2.59 -8.68
C PHE A 193 7.06 -2.04 -10.01
N ALA A 194 6.38 -1.05 -10.57
CA ALA A 194 6.84 -0.38 -11.79
C ALA A 194 6.47 1.09 -11.80
N THR A 195 7.31 1.90 -12.44
CA THR A 195 7.12 3.33 -12.60
C THR A 195 7.42 3.74 -14.04
N LYS A 196 6.59 4.64 -14.57
CA LYS A 196 6.81 5.28 -15.87
C LYS A 196 6.52 6.77 -15.76
N ARG A 197 7.40 7.57 -16.33
CA ARG A 197 7.26 9.01 -16.50
C ARG A 197 6.27 9.28 -17.62
N LEU A 198 5.29 10.11 -17.31
CA LEU A 198 4.29 10.63 -18.23
C LEU A 198 4.34 12.16 -18.12
N GLY A 199 5.40 12.75 -18.67
CA GLY A 199 5.66 14.20 -18.55
C GLY A 199 5.94 14.61 -17.09
N PRO A 200 5.11 15.49 -16.48
CA PRO A 200 5.23 15.87 -15.07
C PRO A 200 4.65 14.82 -14.10
N LEU A 201 4.04 13.76 -14.63
CA LEU A 201 3.43 12.69 -13.84
C LEU A 201 4.29 11.43 -13.85
N CYS A 202 4.11 10.62 -12.82
CA CYS A 202 4.59 9.26 -12.67
C CYS A 202 3.37 8.35 -12.64
N TRP A 203 3.22 7.48 -13.64
CA TRP A 203 2.41 6.29 -13.46
C TRP A 203 3.16 5.33 -12.55
N ARG A 204 2.45 4.81 -11.55
CA ARG A 204 2.96 3.83 -10.60
C ARG A 204 2.04 2.61 -10.61
N PHE A 205 2.67 1.46 -10.69
CA PHE A 205 2.09 0.14 -10.56
C PHE A 205 2.70 -0.56 -9.34
N ASN A 206 1.88 -1.21 -8.52
CA ASN A 206 2.32 -2.01 -7.39
C ASN A 206 1.34 -3.15 -7.16
N TYR A 207 1.75 -4.39 -7.40
CA TYR A 207 0.84 -5.53 -7.42
C TYR A 207 1.41 -6.77 -6.74
N GLY A 208 0.55 -7.53 -6.05
CA GLY A 208 0.89 -8.77 -5.37
C GLY A 208 0.84 -8.63 -3.85
N ASN A 209 1.88 -9.12 -3.18
CA ASN A 209 2.11 -8.90 -1.76
C ASN A 209 3.28 -7.93 -1.60
N LYS A 210 3.18 -6.96 -0.71
CA LYS A 210 4.20 -5.91 -0.53
C LYS A 210 5.45 -6.47 0.16
N VAL A 211 6.27 -7.21 -0.57
CA VAL A 211 7.52 -7.84 -0.13
C VAL A 211 8.47 -6.83 0.53
N GLY A 212 8.48 -5.56 0.10
CA GLY A 212 9.29 -4.53 0.77
C GLY A 212 9.00 -4.32 2.27
N PHE A 213 7.92 -4.88 2.80
CA PHE A 213 7.67 -4.93 4.26
C PHE A 213 8.67 -5.80 5.03
N THR A 214 9.38 -6.72 4.37
CA THR A 214 10.43 -7.52 5.01
C THR A 214 11.63 -6.69 5.43
N TRP A 215 11.94 -5.59 4.72
CA TRP A 215 12.98 -4.63 5.09
C TRP A 215 12.68 -3.93 6.42
N PHE A 216 11.39 -3.78 6.76
CA PHE A 216 10.91 -3.23 8.03
C PHE A 216 10.63 -4.31 9.08
N LYS A 217 11.11 -5.54 8.88
CA LYS A 217 10.89 -6.69 9.79
C LYS A 217 9.40 -6.92 10.16
N ARG A 218 8.50 -6.62 9.22
CA ARG A 218 7.05 -6.82 9.39
C ARG A 218 6.68 -8.29 9.17
N PRO A 219 5.93 -8.92 10.10
CA PRO A 219 5.62 -10.35 10.04
C PRO A 219 4.70 -10.72 8.87
N MET A 220 3.98 -9.76 8.31
CA MET A 220 3.01 -9.95 7.24
C MET A 220 3.31 -8.99 6.09
N MET A 221 3.27 -9.51 4.86
CA MET A 221 3.38 -8.76 3.61
C MET A 221 1.96 -8.47 3.09
N PRO A 222 1.47 -7.22 3.19
CA PRO A 222 0.10 -6.86 2.85
C PRO A 222 -0.22 -7.12 1.38
N VAL A 223 -1.48 -7.38 1.08
CA VAL A 223 -1.96 -7.40 -0.31
C VAL A 223 -1.93 -6.00 -0.90
N VAL A 224 -1.44 -5.85 -2.12
CA VAL A 224 -1.44 -4.59 -2.87
C VAL A 224 -1.88 -4.85 -4.31
N CYS A 225 -2.89 -4.11 -4.77
CA CYS A 225 -3.52 -4.32 -6.09
C CYS A 225 -3.62 -3.01 -6.90
N ILE A 226 -2.55 -2.21 -6.89
CA ILE A 226 -2.50 -0.90 -7.56
C ILE A 226 -2.04 -1.12 -9.00
N THR A 227 -2.98 -1.21 -9.94
CA THR A 227 -2.68 -1.28 -11.38
C THR A 227 -2.48 0.11 -12.00
N PHE A 228 -3.06 1.14 -11.39
CA PHE A 228 -2.96 2.51 -11.87
C PHE A 228 -2.97 3.50 -10.71
N SER A 229 -1.90 4.28 -10.60
CA SER A 229 -1.80 5.42 -9.69
C SER A 229 -0.97 6.50 -10.37
N LEU A 230 -1.53 7.71 -10.49
CA LEU A 230 -0.81 8.88 -11.00
C LEU A 230 -0.32 9.73 -9.84
N LEU A 231 0.97 10.03 -9.84
CA LEU A 231 1.64 10.87 -8.84
C LEU A 231 2.48 11.91 -9.57
N ALA A 232 2.94 12.96 -8.87
CA ALA A 232 3.92 13.87 -9.47
C ALA A 232 5.27 13.15 -9.68
N TRP A 233 5.87 13.34 -10.86
CA TRP A 233 7.24 12.93 -11.14
C TRP A 233 8.20 13.78 -10.32
N LYS A 234 9.24 13.15 -9.78
CA LYS A 234 10.25 13.80 -8.92
C LYS A 234 11.65 13.78 -9.51
N GLY A 235 11.87 12.99 -10.57
CA GLY A 235 13.18 12.88 -11.21
C GLY A 235 13.52 14.15 -11.98
N LYS A 236 14.81 14.46 -12.09
CA LYS A 236 15.27 15.59 -12.89
C LYS A 236 14.86 15.37 -14.35
N THR A 237 14.30 16.38 -14.99
CA THR A 237 14.27 16.44 -16.45
C THR A 237 15.70 16.70 -16.86
N GLU A 238 16.36 15.75 -17.52
CA GLU A 238 17.57 16.11 -18.26
C GLU A 238 17.17 17.24 -19.20
N ALA A 239 17.77 18.41 -19.00
CA ALA A 239 17.59 19.52 -19.93
C ALA A 239 18.00 18.97 -21.31
N ALA A 240 17.13 19.12 -22.30
CA ALA A 240 17.48 18.81 -23.67
C ALA A 240 18.78 19.56 -23.98
N VAL A 241 19.85 18.81 -24.21
CA VAL A 241 21.07 19.36 -24.78
C VAL A 241 20.69 19.73 -26.21
N ASN A 242 20.46 21.03 -26.42
CA ASN A 242 20.28 21.62 -27.75
C ASN A 242 21.58 21.51 -28.56
#